data_AF-A0A349QX98-F1
#
_entry.id   AF-A0A349QX98-F1
#
_cell.length_a   1.000
_cell.length_b   1.000
_cell.length_c   1.000
_cell.angle_alpha   90.00
_cell.angle_beta   90.00
_cell.angle_gamma   90.00
#
_symmetry.space_group_name_H-M   'P 1'
#
loop_
_entity.id
_entity.type
_entity.pdbx_description
1 polymer ?
#
loop_
_entity_poly.entity_id
_entity_poly.type
_entity_poly.pdbx_seq_one_letter_code
_entity_poly.pdbx_strand_id
1 'polypeptide(L)'
;MIAEMERWSKSPHAQVRRLASEGSRPRLPWAMAIPSLKNDPTPILSILQNLHNDSSESVRRSVANNLNDIAKDHPHLVLGIAQQWKGISKNTDAIIKHGCRTLLKQGHPAILSFYGLDCSDFDVTNLSIHTPAVKVGEHLIFSFEIENGSSTAKSLRLEYGLYYQKSNGQLSRKVFKISERIYQGAEINRIERKQSFKLI
;
A
#
# COMPACT_ATOMS: atom_id res chain seq x y z
N MET A 1 -1.44 -6.11 29.80
CA MET A 1 -1.49 -6.96 28.58
C MET A 1 -0.40 -6.60 27.57
N ILE A 2 -0.20 -5.34 27.18
CA ILE A 2 0.84 -4.97 26.20
C ILE A 2 2.26 -5.36 26.64
N ALA A 3 2.61 -5.12 27.90
CA ALA A 3 3.89 -5.58 28.47
C ALA A 3 4.11 -7.10 28.30
N GLU A 4 3.04 -7.89 28.38
CA GLU A 4 3.11 -9.33 28.14
C GLU A 4 3.41 -9.66 26.69
N MET A 5 2.72 -8.99 25.76
CA MET A 5 2.95 -9.13 24.33
C MET A 5 4.37 -8.72 23.94
N GLU A 6 4.95 -7.72 24.60
CA GLU A 6 6.36 -7.36 24.41
C GLU A 6 7.32 -8.48 24.87
N ARG A 7 7.01 -9.18 25.97
CA ARG A 7 7.78 -10.39 26.33
C ARG A 7 7.62 -11.48 25.27
N TRP A 8 6.39 -11.69 24.79
CA TRP A 8 6.08 -12.69 23.77
C TRP A 8 6.73 -12.40 22.42
N SER A 9 7.00 -11.14 22.07
CA SER A 9 7.71 -10.78 20.83
C SER A 9 9.16 -11.28 20.83
N LYS A 10 9.71 -11.69 21.99
CA LYS A 10 11.05 -12.27 22.12
C LYS A 10 11.03 -13.79 22.30
N SER A 11 9.85 -14.42 22.22
CA SER A 11 9.70 -15.87 22.39
C SER A 11 10.47 -16.67 21.34
N PRO A 12 11.03 -17.85 21.68
CA PRO A 12 11.62 -18.74 20.69
C PRO A 12 10.60 -19.24 19.66
N HIS A 13 9.31 -19.29 20.01
CA HIS A 13 8.25 -19.80 19.14
C HIS A 13 7.64 -18.71 18.26
N ALA A 14 7.71 -18.91 16.94
CA ALA A 14 7.19 -17.96 15.96
C ALA A 14 5.69 -17.65 16.12
N GLN A 15 4.87 -18.63 16.55
CA GLN A 15 3.43 -18.41 16.76
C GLN A 15 3.15 -17.46 17.94
N VAL A 16 3.96 -17.54 19.00
CA VAL A 16 3.86 -16.64 20.16
C VAL A 16 4.29 -15.22 19.77
N ARG A 17 5.38 -15.10 19.00
CA ARG A 17 5.80 -13.80 18.43
C ARG A 17 4.75 -13.22 17.49
N ARG A 18 4.14 -14.05 16.64
CA ARG A 18 3.04 -13.64 15.76
C ARG A 18 1.85 -13.16 16.58
N LEU A 19 1.48 -13.86 17.66
CA LEU A 19 0.40 -13.45 18.55
C LEU A 19 0.65 -12.07 19.16
N ALA A 20 1.89 -11.77 19.57
CA ALA A 20 2.25 -10.44 20.07
C ALA A 20 1.97 -9.33 19.06
N SER A 21 2.35 -9.52 17.79
CA SER A 21 2.07 -8.55 16.72
C SER A 21 0.60 -8.52 16.30
N GLU A 22 -0.04 -9.68 16.14
CA GLU A 22 -1.39 -9.79 15.59
C GLU A 22 -2.46 -9.39 16.61
N GLY A 23 -2.31 -9.85 17.86
CA GLY A 23 -3.24 -9.56 18.96
C GLY A 23 -3.18 -8.10 19.43
N SER A 24 -2.12 -7.37 19.08
CA SER A 24 -1.97 -5.95 19.38
C SER A 24 -2.35 -5.03 18.21
N ARG A 25 -2.94 -5.57 17.13
CA ARG A 25 -3.35 -4.75 15.97
C ARG A 25 -4.47 -3.78 16.32
N PRO A 26 -4.36 -2.47 15.99
CA PRO A 26 -5.42 -1.49 16.25
C PRO A 26 -6.75 -1.82 15.53
N ARG A 27 -6.67 -2.48 14.36
CA ARG A 27 -7.78 -2.73 13.44
C ARG A 27 -7.80 -4.18 12.93
N LEU A 28 -7.62 -5.14 13.84
CA LEU A 28 -7.68 -6.56 13.49
C LEU A 28 -9.05 -6.92 12.85
N PRO A 29 -9.08 -7.56 11.67
CA PRO A 29 -10.33 -8.02 11.07
C PRO A 29 -11.07 -8.98 11.99
N TRP A 30 -12.41 -8.89 11.99
CA TRP A 30 -13.30 -9.74 12.80
C TRP A 30 -13.18 -9.60 14.32
N ALA A 31 -12.33 -8.71 14.81
CA ALA A 31 -12.30 -8.30 16.21
C ALA A 31 -12.77 -6.85 16.36
N MET A 32 -13.15 -6.48 17.58
CA MET A 32 -13.37 -5.07 17.90
C MET A 32 -12.07 -4.31 17.74
N ALA A 33 -12.12 -3.17 17.05
CA ALA A 33 -10.99 -2.26 16.98
C ALA A 33 -10.60 -1.82 18.40
N ILE A 34 -9.31 -1.59 18.64
CA ILE A 34 -8.79 -1.15 19.95
C ILE A 34 -8.63 0.36 19.87
N PRO A 35 -9.57 1.19 20.37
CA PRO A 35 -9.56 2.63 20.11
C PRO A 35 -8.34 3.32 20.70
N SER A 36 -7.86 2.86 21.87
CA SER A 36 -6.64 3.39 22.49
C SER A 36 -5.42 3.25 21.58
N LEU A 37 -5.24 2.09 20.92
CA LEU A 37 -4.11 1.86 20.01
C LEU A 37 -4.28 2.51 18.64
N LYS A 38 -5.52 2.82 18.24
CA LYS A 38 -5.76 3.67 17.06
C LYS A 38 -5.37 5.11 17.35
N ASN A 39 -5.68 5.61 18.54
CA ASN A 39 -5.39 6.99 18.92
C ASN A 39 -3.90 7.18 19.23
N ASP A 40 -3.28 6.23 19.93
CA ASP A 40 -1.86 6.21 20.24
C ASP A 40 -1.27 4.80 20.05
N PRO A 41 -0.52 4.58 18.96
CA PRO A 41 0.13 3.29 18.69
C PRO A 41 1.47 3.13 19.44
N THR A 42 1.94 4.14 20.19
CA THR A 42 3.23 4.10 20.91
C THR A 42 3.44 2.82 21.75
N PRO A 43 2.43 2.32 22.49
CA PRO A 43 2.61 1.13 23.33
C PRO A 43 3.02 -0.14 22.58
N ILE A 44 2.75 -0.23 21.27
CA ILE A 44 3.03 -1.44 20.48
C ILE A 44 4.27 -1.30 19.59
N LEU A 45 4.92 -0.13 19.56
CA LEU A 45 6.08 0.10 18.70
C LEU A 45 7.28 -0.78 19.10
N SER A 46 7.49 -1.03 20.39
CA SER A 46 8.56 -1.93 20.89
C SER A 46 8.37 -3.36 20.37
N ILE A 47 7.14 -3.85 20.31
CA ILE A 47 6.80 -5.17 19.74
C ILE A 47 7.16 -5.22 18.27
N LEU A 48 6.75 -4.22 17.48
CA LEU A 48 7.05 -4.17 16.05
C LEU A 48 8.56 -4.04 15.80
N GLN A 49 9.26 -3.25 16.60
CA GLN A 49 10.71 -3.12 16.58
C GLN A 49 11.42 -4.44 16.89
N ASN A 50 10.94 -5.25 17.82
CA ASN A 50 11.54 -6.57 18.09
C ASN A 50 11.39 -7.53 16.89
N LEU A 51 10.35 -7.35 16.07
CA LEU A 51 9.92 -8.30 15.02
C LEU A 51 10.20 -7.83 13.58
N HIS A 52 10.76 -6.63 13.40
CA HIS A 52 10.95 -6.02 12.07
C HIS A 52 11.87 -6.79 11.12
N ASN A 53 12.67 -7.72 11.64
CA ASN A 53 13.56 -8.58 10.84
C ASN A 53 13.39 -10.07 11.23
N ASP A 54 12.19 -10.48 11.66
CA ASP A 54 11.91 -11.85 12.11
C ASP A 54 12.20 -12.90 11.01
N SER A 55 12.71 -14.07 11.40
CA SER A 55 12.97 -15.16 10.46
C SER A 55 11.70 -15.79 9.88
N SER A 56 10.58 -15.74 10.61
CA SER A 56 9.30 -16.31 10.18
C SER A 56 8.51 -15.34 9.30
N GLU A 57 8.16 -15.77 8.08
CA GLU A 57 7.32 -14.96 7.19
C GLU A 57 5.95 -14.62 7.81
N SER A 58 5.36 -15.56 8.54
CA SER A 58 4.04 -15.35 9.16
C SER A 58 4.05 -14.23 10.21
N VAL A 59 5.17 -14.08 10.93
CA VAL A 59 5.41 -12.97 11.87
C VAL A 59 5.61 -11.67 11.11
N ARG A 60 6.50 -11.66 10.10
CA ARG A 60 6.74 -10.47 9.25
C ARG A 60 5.47 -9.96 8.60
N ARG A 61 4.60 -10.86 8.13
CA ARG A 61 3.29 -10.50 7.55
C ARG A 61 2.38 -9.83 8.57
N SER A 62 2.38 -10.29 9.82
CA SER A 62 1.62 -9.67 10.91
C SER A 62 2.13 -8.26 11.20
N VAL A 63 3.46 -8.08 11.33
CA VAL A 63 4.08 -6.76 11.56
C VAL A 63 3.69 -5.79 10.45
N ALA A 64 3.78 -6.23 9.20
CA ALA A 64 3.42 -5.40 8.05
C ALA A 64 1.92 -5.07 7.98
N ASN A 65 1.04 -5.95 8.48
CA ASN A 65 -0.38 -5.64 8.61
C ASN A 65 -0.66 -4.67 9.75
N ASN A 66 0.05 -4.79 10.87
CA ASN A 66 -0.05 -3.88 12.00
C ASN A 66 0.40 -2.46 11.59
N LEU A 67 1.57 -2.33 10.93
CA LEU A 67 2.01 -1.05 10.35
C LEU A 67 0.98 -0.45 9.39
N ASN A 68 0.33 -1.26 8.56
CA ASN A 68 -0.72 -0.76 7.65
C ASN A 68 -1.99 -0.33 8.38
N ASP A 69 -2.28 -0.88 9.56
CA ASP A 69 -3.38 -0.40 10.39
C ASP A 69 -3.03 0.94 11.03
N ILE A 70 -1.80 1.10 11.55
CA ILE A 70 -1.28 2.36 12.06
C ILE A 70 -1.27 3.44 10.97
N ALA A 71 -0.84 3.10 9.75
CA ALA A 71 -0.72 4.03 8.62
C ALA A 71 -2.04 4.74 8.26
N LYS A 72 -3.19 4.15 8.58
CA LYS A 72 -4.51 4.74 8.29
C LYS A 72 -4.81 5.96 9.15
N ASP A 73 -4.24 6.03 10.35
CA ASP A 73 -4.47 7.08 11.34
C ASP A 73 -3.20 7.92 11.59
N HIS A 74 -2.02 7.32 11.47
CA HIS A 74 -0.70 7.91 11.77
C HIS A 74 0.30 7.75 10.61
N PRO A 75 0.05 8.35 9.44
CA PRO A 75 0.90 8.17 8.26
C PRO A 75 2.34 8.65 8.46
N HIS A 76 2.54 9.77 9.18
CA HIS A 76 3.87 10.34 9.45
C HIS A 76 4.73 9.42 10.34
N LEU A 77 4.11 8.78 11.34
CA LEU A 77 4.81 7.82 12.20
C LEU A 77 5.31 6.62 11.39
N VAL A 78 4.46 6.05 10.53
CA VAL A 78 4.85 4.92 9.68
C VAL A 78 5.93 5.32 8.67
N LEU A 79 5.89 6.55 8.14
CA LEU A 79 6.98 7.08 7.31
C LEU A 79 8.30 7.14 8.09
N GLY A 80 8.29 7.66 9.32
CA GLY A 80 9.48 7.70 10.17
C GLY A 80 10.06 6.32 10.45
N ILE A 81 9.21 5.34 10.76
CA ILE A 81 9.61 3.93 10.92
C ILE A 81 10.20 3.39 9.61
N ALA A 82 9.56 3.64 8.48
CA ALA A 82 10.03 3.17 7.18
C ALA A 82 11.42 3.76 6.84
N GLN A 83 11.65 5.04 7.13
CA GLN A 83 12.95 5.70 6.96
C GLN A 83 14.03 5.07 7.84
N GLN A 84 13.71 4.78 9.11
CA GLN A 84 14.65 4.13 10.04
C GLN A 84 14.98 2.69 9.66
N TRP A 85 14.00 1.95 9.11
CA TRP A 85 14.14 0.52 8.84
C TRP A 85 14.64 0.20 7.43
N LYS A 86 14.65 1.19 6.54
CA LYS A 86 15.06 1.01 5.14
C LYS A 86 16.50 0.47 5.06
N GLY A 87 16.69 -0.58 4.28
CA GLY A 87 18.01 -1.14 3.99
C GLY A 87 18.58 -2.08 5.06
N ILE A 88 17.89 -2.30 6.19
CA ILE A 88 18.31 -3.28 7.21
C ILE A 88 18.39 -4.69 6.62
N SER A 89 17.36 -5.10 5.87
CA SER A 89 17.35 -6.38 5.14
C SER A 89 16.28 -6.37 4.06
N LYS A 90 16.35 -7.31 3.10
CA LYS A 90 15.29 -7.52 2.10
C LYS A 90 13.94 -7.82 2.74
N ASN A 91 13.95 -8.52 3.88
CA ASN A 91 12.74 -8.87 4.62
C ASN A 91 12.11 -7.65 5.29
N THR A 92 12.93 -6.81 5.92
CA THR A 92 12.48 -5.55 6.54
C THR A 92 11.94 -4.58 5.49
N ASP A 93 12.62 -4.47 4.35
CA ASP A 93 12.18 -3.65 3.21
C ASP A 93 10.80 -4.11 2.68
N ALA A 94 10.57 -5.41 2.61
CA ALA A 94 9.28 -5.98 2.24
C ALA A 94 8.18 -5.69 3.28
N ILE A 95 8.52 -5.72 4.58
CA ILE A 95 7.60 -5.36 5.66
C ILE A 95 7.14 -3.91 5.51
N ILE A 96 8.07 -2.96 5.39
CA ILE A 96 7.70 -1.53 5.32
C ILE A 96 6.95 -1.23 4.02
N LYS A 97 7.31 -1.85 2.88
CA LYS A 97 6.57 -1.69 1.61
C LYS A 97 5.14 -2.20 1.72
N HIS A 98 4.93 -3.35 2.36
CA HIS A 98 3.59 -3.89 2.61
C HIS A 98 2.82 -3.11 3.69
N GLY A 99 3.51 -2.56 4.68
CA GLY A 99 2.97 -1.67 5.71
C GLY A 99 2.46 -0.34 5.14
N CYS A 100 3.16 0.21 4.15
CA CYS A 100 2.79 1.47 3.49
C CYS A 100 1.73 1.30 2.38
N ARG A 101 1.20 0.09 2.14
CA ARG A 101 0.37 -0.20 0.94
C ARG A 101 -0.88 0.67 0.83
N THR A 102 -1.51 1.03 1.95
CA THR A 102 -2.69 1.91 1.94
C THR A 102 -2.29 3.33 1.52
N LEU A 103 -1.18 3.85 2.04
CA LEU A 103 -0.66 5.18 1.69
C LEU A 103 -0.19 5.24 0.23
N LEU A 104 0.46 4.18 -0.25
CA LEU A 104 0.82 4.04 -1.67
C LEU A 104 -0.42 4.10 -2.56
N LYS A 105 -1.49 3.38 -2.20
CA LYS A 105 -2.75 3.37 -2.96
C LYS A 105 -3.52 4.69 -2.87
N GLN A 106 -3.33 5.45 -1.79
CA GLN A 106 -3.90 6.79 -1.61
C GLN A 106 -3.07 7.87 -2.33
N GLY A 107 -1.89 7.53 -2.85
CA GLY A 107 -0.99 8.49 -3.48
C GLY A 107 -0.37 9.48 -2.49
N HIS A 108 -0.10 9.04 -1.25
CA HIS A 108 0.46 9.92 -0.22
C HIS A 108 1.85 10.47 -0.64
N PRO A 109 2.02 11.79 -0.85
CA PRO A 109 3.21 12.35 -1.52
C PRO A 109 4.54 11.95 -0.87
N ALA A 110 4.63 12.04 0.46
CA ALA A 110 5.87 11.71 1.17
C ALA A 110 6.24 10.21 1.08
N ILE A 111 5.26 9.31 0.95
CA ILE A 111 5.50 7.87 0.81
C ILE A 111 5.92 7.55 -0.62
N LEU A 112 5.30 8.20 -1.62
CA LEU A 112 5.72 8.08 -3.02
C LEU A 112 7.17 8.54 -3.18
N SER A 113 7.49 9.74 -2.68
CA SER A 113 8.85 10.30 -2.68
C SER A 113 9.85 9.39 -1.95
N PHE A 114 9.48 8.82 -0.79
CA PHE A 114 10.32 7.87 -0.06
C PHE A 114 10.69 6.62 -0.89
N TYR A 115 9.81 6.17 -1.78
CA TYR A 115 10.09 5.06 -2.70
C TYR A 115 10.68 5.51 -4.04
N GLY A 116 11.09 6.78 -4.17
CA GLY A 116 11.63 7.36 -5.41
C GLY A 116 10.59 7.42 -6.53
N LEU A 117 9.30 7.41 -6.18
CA LEU A 117 8.20 7.54 -7.13
C LEU A 117 7.85 9.01 -7.27
N ASP A 118 7.96 9.50 -8.50
CA ASP A 118 7.74 10.90 -8.86
C ASP A 118 6.89 10.96 -10.13
N CYS A 119 5.85 11.78 -10.09
CA CYS A 119 4.96 12.02 -11.22
C CYS A 119 5.12 13.42 -11.81
N SER A 120 6.04 14.23 -11.30
CA SER A 120 6.37 15.52 -11.92
C SER A 120 6.95 15.30 -13.31
N ASP A 121 6.63 16.20 -14.22
CA ASP A 121 7.01 16.17 -15.64
C ASP A 121 6.42 14.97 -16.43
N PHE A 122 5.39 14.31 -15.90
CA PHE A 122 4.64 13.32 -16.66
C PHE A 122 3.32 13.86 -17.15
N ASP A 123 3.05 13.68 -18.43
CA ASP A 123 1.79 14.06 -19.07
C ASP A 123 1.02 12.83 -19.55
N VAL A 124 -0.30 12.85 -19.33
CA VAL A 124 -1.22 11.83 -19.87
C VAL A 124 -2.01 12.45 -21.00
N THR A 125 -1.84 11.90 -22.20
CA THR A 125 -2.47 12.40 -23.43
C THR A 125 -3.25 11.29 -24.12
N ASN A 126 -4.01 11.64 -25.16
CA ASN A 126 -4.66 10.68 -26.07
C ASN A 126 -5.55 9.63 -25.37
N LEU A 127 -6.23 10.02 -24.29
CA LEU A 127 -7.20 9.15 -23.62
C LEU A 127 -8.39 8.86 -24.54
N SER A 128 -8.61 7.58 -24.84
CA SER A 128 -9.72 7.10 -25.66
C SER A 128 -10.41 5.93 -24.97
N ILE A 129 -11.75 5.99 -24.92
CA ILE A 129 -12.60 4.91 -24.42
C ILE A 129 -13.19 4.18 -25.63
N HIS A 130 -12.71 2.97 -25.89
CA HIS A 130 -13.11 2.16 -27.06
C HIS A 130 -14.47 1.48 -26.87
N THR A 131 -14.96 1.40 -25.63
CA THR A 131 -16.22 0.75 -25.25
C THR A 131 -17.00 1.66 -24.28
N PRO A 132 -17.59 2.76 -24.77
CA PRO A 132 -18.26 3.74 -23.91
C PRO A 132 -19.53 3.17 -23.23
N ALA A 133 -20.15 2.15 -23.82
CA ALA A 133 -21.21 1.36 -23.21
C ALA A 133 -20.71 -0.09 -23.03
N VAL A 134 -20.80 -0.61 -21.80
CA VAL A 134 -20.29 -1.94 -21.44
C VAL A 134 -21.42 -2.76 -20.85
N LYS A 135 -21.69 -3.94 -21.43
CA LYS A 135 -22.65 -4.88 -20.84
C LYS A 135 -22.03 -5.62 -19.67
N VAL A 136 -22.85 -6.01 -18.69
CA VAL A 136 -22.41 -6.85 -17.57
C VAL A 136 -21.78 -8.14 -18.12
N GLY A 137 -20.60 -8.50 -17.60
CA GLY A 137 -19.82 -9.65 -18.06
C GLY A 137 -18.80 -9.33 -19.15
N GLU A 138 -18.92 -8.19 -19.83
CA GLU A 138 -17.96 -7.72 -20.84
C GLU A 138 -16.85 -6.86 -20.20
N HIS A 139 -16.17 -6.06 -21.01
CA HIS A 139 -15.01 -5.30 -20.59
C HIS A 139 -15.05 -3.86 -21.07
N LEU A 140 -14.64 -2.96 -20.18
CA LEU A 140 -14.22 -1.61 -20.53
C LEU A 140 -12.80 -1.69 -21.09
N ILE A 141 -12.64 -1.28 -22.35
CA ILE A 141 -11.39 -1.14 -23.07
C ILE A 141 -11.13 0.35 -23.28
N PHE A 142 -9.95 0.80 -22.87
CA PHE A 142 -9.50 2.18 -23.02
C PHE A 142 -7.98 2.23 -23.23
N SER A 143 -7.51 3.29 -23.87
CA SER A 143 -6.08 3.54 -24.05
C SER A 143 -5.73 4.99 -23.80
N PHE A 144 -4.47 5.26 -23.49
CA PHE A 144 -3.91 6.60 -23.35
C PHE A 144 -2.39 6.54 -23.58
N GLU A 145 -1.75 7.68 -23.70
CA GLU A 145 -0.31 7.81 -23.74
C GLU A 145 0.19 8.46 -22.46
N ILE A 146 1.35 8.00 -21.99
CA ILE A 146 2.08 8.61 -20.89
C ILE A 146 3.44 9.04 -21.44
N GLU A 147 3.77 10.31 -21.23
CA GLU A 147 5.04 10.91 -21.65
C GLU A 147 5.83 11.33 -20.43
N ASN A 148 7.12 11.00 -20.39
CA ASN A 148 8.08 11.63 -19.48
C ASN A 148 8.67 12.87 -20.17
N GLY A 149 8.12 14.05 -19.90
CA GLY A 149 8.58 15.31 -20.47
C GLY A 149 9.94 15.79 -19.94
N SER A 150 10.53 15.11 -18.94
CA SER A 150 11.88 15.40 -18.48
C SER A 150 12.95 14.76 -19.39
N SER A 151 14.17 15.30 -19.35
CA SER A 151 15.34 14.71 -20.03
C SER A 151 15.94 13.51 -19.28
N THR A 152 15.46 13.21 -18.08
CA THR A 152 16.03 12.19 -17.19
C THR A 152 15.09 11.02 -16.96
N ALA A 153 15.66 9.86 -16.66
CA ALA A 153 14.86 8.70 -16.29
C ALA A 153 14.19 8.90 -14.91
N LYS A 154 12.89 8.63 -14.82
CA LYS A 154 12.12 8.71 -13.57
C LYS A 154 11.34 7.42 -13.32
N SER A 155 11.20 7.04 -12.05
CA SER A 155 10.38 5.90 -11.65
C SER A 155 8.95 6.34 -11.43
N LEU A 156 8.02 5.80 -12.21
CA LEU A 156 6.60 6.12 -12.14
C LEU A 156 5.82 4.90 -11.70
N ARG A 157 4.92 5.11 -10.74
CA ARG A 157 3.85 4.17 -10.41
C ARG A 157 2.56 4.65 -11.07
N LEU A 158 2.09 3.89 -12.05
CA LEU A 158 0.91 4.23 -12.82
C LEU A 158 -0.29 3.39 -12.38
N GLU A 159 -1.40 4.06 -12.10
CA GLU A 159 -2.65 3.46 -11.64
C GLU A 159 -3.83 4.17 -12.32
N TYR A 160 -4.98 3.50 -12.42
CA TYR A 160 -6.24 4.12 -12.84
C TYR A 160 -7.34 3.88 -11.80
N GLY A 161 -8.28 4.83 -11.72
CA GLY A 161 -9.43 4.75 -10.84
C GLY A 161 -10.72 4.54 -11.63
N LEU A 162 -11.57 3.62 -11.15
CA LEU A 162 -12.94 3.47 -11.64
C LEU A 162 -13.92 3.76 -10.53
N TYR A 163 -14.94 4.55 -10.84
CA TYR A 163 -16.00 4.92 -9.92
C TYR A 163 -17.21 4.01 -10.17
N TYR A 164 -17.40 3.04 -9.29
CA TYR A 164 -18.55 2.12 -9.34
C TYR A 164 -19.74 2.75 -8.61
N GLN A 165 -20.91 2.71 -9.23
CA GLN A 165 -22.15 3.14 -8.56
C GLN A 165 -22.59 2.09 -7.55
N LYS A 166 -22.82 2.51 -6.31
CA LYS A 166 -23.39 1.69 -5.24
C LYS A 166 -24.92 1.68 -5.33
N SER A 167 -25.56 0.77 -4.58
CA SER A 167 -27.03 0.70 -4.48
C SER A 167 -27.68 1.98 -3.96
N ASN A 168 -26.96 2.77 -3.15
CA ASN A 168 -27.41 4.07 -2.64
C ASN A 168 -27.13 5.24 -3.61
N GLY A 169 -26.76 4.96 -4.86
CA GLY A 169 -26.46 5.97 -5.89
C GLY A 169 -25.08 6.63 -5.76
N GLN A 170 -24.36 6.46 -4.64
CA GLN A 170 -23.04 7.04 -4.46
C GLN A 170 -21.98 6.33 -5.31
N LEU A 171 -20.95 7.07 -5.70
CA LEU A 171 -19.80 6.53 -6.42
C LEU A 171 -18.71 6.05 -5.45
N SER A 172 -18.19 4.86 -5.71
CA SER A 172 -17.06 4.25 -5.00
C SER A 172 -15.85 4.18 -5.91
N ARG A 173 -14.78 4.90 -5.58
CA ARG A 173 -13.51 4.79 -6.31
C ARG A 173 -12.82 3.47 -5.98
N LYS A 174 -12.50 2.67 -7.01
CA LYS A 174 -11.62 1.51 -6.94
C LYS A 174 -10.40 1.78 -7.80
N VAL A 175 -9.22 1.70 -7.17
CA VAL A 175 -7.92 1.94 -7.82
C VAL A 175 -7.30 0.63 -8.25
N PHE A 176 -6.79 0.59 -9.47
CA PHE A 176 -6.12 -0.55 -10.10
C PHE A 176 -4.71 -0.15 -10.54
N LYS A 177 -3.71 -0.94 -10.16
CA LYS A 177 -2.32 -0.74 -10.59
C LYS A 177 -2.16 -1.16 -12.05
N ILE A 178 -1.48 -0.33 -12.85
CA ILE A 178 -1.04 -0.65 -14.21
C ILE A 178 0.40 -1.15 -14.16
N SER A 179 1.32 -0.32 -13.68
CA SER A 179 2.76 -0.58 -13.67
C SER A 179 3.47 0.20 -12.56
N GLU A 180 4.71 -0.19 -12.26
CA GLU A 180 5.66 0.57 -11.45
C GLU A 180 7.02 0.29 -12.06
N ARG A 181 7.53 1.24 -12.86
CA ARG A 181 8.75 1.07 -13.66
C ARG A 181 9.44 2.40 -13.91
N ILE A 182 10.66 2.31 -14.40
CA ILE A 182 11.41 3.47 -14.90
C ILE A 182 10.91 3.81 -16.31
N TYR A 183 10.68 5.09 -16.55
CA TYR A 183 10.49 5.70 -17.86
C TYR A 183 11.73 6.53 -18.19
N GLN A 184 12.31 6.33 -19.36
CA GLN A 184 13.45 7.13 -19.82
C GLN A 184 13.02 8.57 -20.12
N GLY A 185 13.98 9.48 -20.21
CA GLY A 185 13.69 10.88 -20.59
C GLY A 185 13.08 10.95 -21.99
N ALA A 186 12.09 11.81 -22.18
CA ALA A 186 11.28 11.93 -23.40
C ALA A 186 10.60 10.61 -23.87
N GLU A 187 10.52 9.58 -23.01
CA GLU A 187 9.84 8.33 -23.35
C GLU A 187 8.33 8.57 -23.44
N ILE A 188 7.75 8.26 -24.60
CA ILE A 188 6.30 8.18 -24.80
C ILE A 188 5.90 6.71 -24.87
N ASN A 189 4.92 6.31 -24.05
CA ASN A 189 4.41 4.95 -24.03
C ASN A 189 2.89 4.93 -24.16
N ARG A 190 2.39 4.23 -25.19
CA ARG A 190 0.96 3.96 -25.33
C ARG A 190 0.57 2.77 -24.48
N ILE A 191 -0.47 2.97 -23.67
CA ILE A 191 -0.99 1.97 -22.74
C ILE A 191 -2.44 1.67 -23.11
N GLU A 192 -2.74 0.38 -23.25
CA GLU A 192 -4.11 -0.12 -23.39
C GLU A 192 -4.47 -0.98 -22.17
N ARG A 193 -5.67 -0.78 -21.65
CA ARG A 193 -6.20 -1.53 -20.51
C ARG A 193 -7.57 -2.09 -20.81
N LYS A 194 -7.80 -3.27 -20.25
CA LYS A 194 -9.08 -3.99 -20.25
C LYS A 194 -9.51 -4.22 -18.81
N GLN A 195 -10.66 -3.69 -18.42
CA GLN A 195 -11.28 -3.92 -17.12
C GLN A 195 -12.54 -4.77 -17.29
N SER A 196 -12.62 -5.89 -16.57
CA SER A 196 -13.81 -6.74 -16.55
C SER A 196 -14.94 -6.14 -15.69
N PHE A 197 -16.17 -6.20 -16.21
CA PHE A 197 -17.42 -5.83 -15.54
C PHE A 197 -18.26 -7.08 -15.18
N LYS A 198 -17.59 -8.17 -14.81
CA LYS A 198 -18.23 -9.35 -14.22
C LYS A 198 -18.69 -9.07 -12.79
N LEU A 199 -19.82 -9.66 -12.40
CA LEU A 199 -20.27 -9.69 -11.00
C LEU A 199 -19.27 -10.50 -10.17
N ILE A 200 -18.94 -10.01 -8.97
CA ILE A 200 -17.99 -10.60 -8.01
C ILE A 200 -18.75 -10.91 -6.73
#